data_AF-A0A6P0S7W8-F1
#
_entry.id   AF-A0A6P0S7W8-F1
#
_cell.length_a   1.000
_cell.length_b   1.000
_cell.length_c   1.000
_cell.angle_alpha   90.00
_cell.angle_beta   90.00
_cell.angle_gamma   90.00
#
_symmetry.space_group_name_H-M   'P 1'
#
loop_
_entity.id
_entity.type
_entity.pdbx_description
1 polymer ?
#
loop_
_entity_poly.entity_id
_entity_poly.type
_entity_poly.pdbx_seq_one_letter_code
_entity_poly.pdbx_strand_id
1 'polypeptide(L)'
;SVRSLINDQGDTLKPGNVYLSNNPYNGGTHLPDVTAITPVFWTNTENPHSQFSILNSTLFFVASRGHQADIGGITPGSMPPHSTTVEEEGIIFDNFLLVEEGNFREIPLRQLLLNHSYPARNPDQNIADFKAQIAANERGVQELHKMVLQYGLATVQAYMKFVQDNAEDSVRRAIDVLRDGEFSYEMDNNARIQVKVTIDKQNRTATIDFTGTSDQLQSNFNAPKAVTQAAVLYVFRTLVDDTIPLNAGCLNPLEIIIPAGCMLNPTYPAAVVAGNVETSQTIVDALYGALGVMAGSQGTMNNFTFGNDRYQYYETICGGSGAGANFHGTDAVHTHMTNSRLTDPEVLETRYPVQVESFTLRPNSGGKGKYVGGNGVIRRIRFLETMTANILSSHRLIPPFGLNGGEAGLVGSNWIQRYSGTEENLDSTATVEMQPGDVFVIETPGGGGFG
;
A
#
# COMPACT_ATOMS: atom_id res chain seq x y z
N SER A 1 -10.41 7.10 5.62
CA SER A 1 -11.51 7.38 4.67
C SER A 1 -12.91 7.29 5.28
N VAL A 2 -13.48 6.11 5.61
CA VAL A 2 -14.91 6.02 6.04
C VAL A 2 -15.24 6.89 7.27
N ARG A 3 -14.40 6.86 8.32
CA ARG A 3 -14.59 7.75 9.49
C ARG A 3 -14.49 9.23 9.12
N SER A 4 -13.63 9.60 8.17
CA SER A 4 -13.54 10.98 7.67
C SER A 4 -14.84 11.41 7.00
N LEU A 5 -15.37 10.56 6.11
CA LEU A 5 -16.65 10.82 5.44
C LEU A 5 -17.79 10.99 6.44
N ILE A 6 -17.87 10.14 7.47
CA ILE A 6 -18.88 10.25 8.53
C ILE A 6 -18.77 11.59 9.26
N ASN A 7 -17.56 12.00 9.62
CA ASN A 7 -17.34 13.25 10.35
C ASN A 7 -17.65 14.49 9.51
N ASP A 8 -17.37 14.43 8.20
CA ASP A 8 -17.54 15.53 7.26
C ASP A 8 -19.02 15.71 6.83
N GLN A 9 -19.70 14.61 6.49
CA GLN A 9 -21.07 14.66 5.97
C GLN A 9 -22.13 14.50 7.06
N GLY A 10 -21.88 13.69 8.10
CA GLY A 10 -22.84 13.45 9.17
C GLY A 10 -24.22 13.05 8.65
N ASP A 11 -25.25 13.80 9.04
CA ASP A 11 -26.65 13.54 8.68
C ASP A 11 -27.00 13.91 7.22
N THR A 12 -26.06 14.47 6.44
CA THR A 12 -26.31 14.81 5.02
C THR A 12 -26.12 13.63 4.07
N LEU A 13 -25.62 12.49 4.56
CA LEU A 13 -25.51 11.26 3.78
C LEU A 13 -26.90 10.82 3.28
N LYS A 14 -27.00 10.42 2.01
CA LYS A 14 -28.27 9.98 1.40
C LYS A 14 -28.16 8.59 0.76
N PRO A 15 -29.27 7.84 0.67
CA PRO A 15 -29.34 6.62 -0.12
C PRO A 15 -28.93 6.88 -1.58
N GLY A 16 -28.17 5.95 -2.17
CA GLY A 16 -27.72 6.06 -3.56
C GLY A 16 -26.52 7.00 -3.78
N ASN A 17 -25.98 7.61 -2.72
CA ASN A 17 -24.74 8.38 -2.83
C ASN A 17 -23.50 7.47 -2.86
N VAL A 18 -22.48 7.89 -3.61
CA VAL A 18 -21.13 7.30 -3.59
C VAL A 18 -20.10 8.42 -3.52
N TYR A 19 -19.11 8.27 -2.65
CA TYR A 19 -18.07 9.26 -2.42
C TYR A 19 -16.68 8.70 -2.76
N LEU A 20 -15.81 9.51 -3.36
CA LEU A 20 -14.39 9.19 -3.55
C LEU A 20 -13.52 9.86 -2.47
N SER A 21 -12.56 9.10 -1.96
CA SER A 21 -11.58 9.58 -0.98
C SER A 21 -10.22 8.92 -1.20
N ASN A 22 -9.18 9.74 -1.40
CA ASN A 22 -7.78 9.32 -1.37
C ASN A 22 -6.90 10.24 -0.50
N ASN A 23 -7.47 11.31 0.10
CA ASN A 23 -6.73 12.26 0.93
C ASN A 23 -5.93 11.53 2.05
N PRO A 24 -4.58 11.50 1.98
CA PRO A 24 -3.75 10.76 2.93
C PRO A 24 -3.89 11.25 4.38
N TYR A 25 -4.17 12.55 4.54
CA TYR A 25 -4.37 13.19 5.84
C TYR A 25 -5.73 12.84 6.48
N ASN A 26 -6.64 12.27 5.69
CA ASN A 26 -7.97 11.82 6.10
C ASN A 26 -8.13 10.28 5.99
N GLY A 27 -7.01 9.56 6.07
CA GLY A 27 -6.93 8.09 6.11
C GLY A 27 -6.87 7.42 4.74
N GLY A 28 -6.46 8.16 3.70
CA GLY A 28 -5.87 7.59 2.48
C GLY A 28 -4.47 7.03 2.74
N THR A 29 -3.95 6.25 1.79
CA THR A 29 -2.60 5.66 1.83
C THR A 29 -1.62 6.48 0.99
N HIS A 30 -2.00 6.74 -0.25
CA HIS A 30 -1.36 7.66 -1.20
C HIS A 30 -2.41 8.05 -2.25
N LEU A 31 -2.10 8.98 -3.15
CA LEU A 31 -3.10 9.50 -4.10
C LEU A 31 -3.60 8.47 -5.13
N PRO A 32 -2.76 7.57 -5.67
CA PRO A 32 -3.24 6.56 -6.62
C PRO A 32 -4.32 5.63 -6.05
N ASP A 33 -4.33 5.37 -4.73
CA ASP A 33 -5.33 4.50 -4.10
C ASP A 33 -6.62 5.25 -3.77
N VAL A 34 -7.57 5.25 -4.70
CA VAL A 34 -8.85 5.92 -4.51
C VAL A 34 -9.89 4.98 -3.92
N THR A 35 -10.50 5.38 -2.80
CA THR A 35 -11.56 4.63 -2.14
C THR A 35 -12.93 5.15 -2.55
N ALA A 36 -13.76 4.32 -3.16
CA ALA A 36 -15.18 4.59 -3.36
C ALA A 36 -15.98 4.08 -2.15
N ILE A 37 -16.78 4.95 -1.53
CA ILE A 37 -17.51 4.66 -0.29
C ILE A 37 -19.01 4.87 -0.53
N THR A 38 -19.80 3.84 -0.25
CA THR A 38 -21.25 3.82 -0.42
C THR A 38 -21.93 3.62 0.94
N PRO A 39 -22.59 4.64 1.50
CA PRO A 39 -23.45 4.50 2.68
C PRO A 39 -24.66 3.62 2.36
N VAL A 40 -24.95 2.66 3.23
CA VAL A 40 -26.07 1.72 3.06
C VAL A 40 -27.21 2.10 4.00
N PHE A 41 -28.38 2.34 3.43
CA PHE A 41 -29.61 2.64 4.16
C PHE A 41 -30.60 1.48 4.05
N TRP A 42 -31.60 1.48 4.94
CA TRP A 42 -32.77 0.61 4.82
C TRP A 42 -33.93 1.39 4.22
N THR A 43 -34.46 0.93 3.09
CA THR A 43 -35.61 1.54 2.43
C THR A 43 -36.85 0.66 2.58
N ASN A 44 -38.00 1.27 2.87
CA ASN A 44 -39.28 0.55 3.06
C ASN A 44 -39.77 -0.21 1.82
N THR A 45 -39.18 0.05 0.66
CA THR A 45 -39.57 -0.56 -0.62
C THR A 45 -39.22 -2.05 -0.71
N GLU A 46 -38.30 -2.55 0.13
CA GLU A 46 -37.84 -3.93 0.04
C GLU A 46 -38.68 -4.93 0.86
N ASN A 47 -39.52 -4.46 1.79
CA ASN A 47 -40.49 -5.31 2.49
C ASN A 47 -41.65 -4.48 3.12
N PRO A 48 -42.82 -4.38 2.47
CA PRO A 48 -43.97 -3.62 2.99
C PRO A 48 -44.61 -4.21 4.25
N HIS A 49 -44.20 -5.42 4.68
CA HIS A 49 -44.62 -6.07 5.92
C HIS A 49 -43.55 -6.03 7.02
N SER A 50 -42.40 -5.40 6.76
CA SER A 50 -41.36 -5.26 7.78
C SER A 50 -41.81 -4.25 8.85
N GLN A 51 -41.72 -4.65 10.12
CA GLN A 51 -41.99 -3.76 11.27
C GLN A 51 -40.88 -2.70 11.47
N PHE A 52 -39.88 -2.64 10.58
CA PHE A 52 -38.85 -1.62 10.62
C PHE A 52 -39.42 -0.34 10.02
N SER A 53 -39.66 0.69 10.85
CA SER A 53 -39.86 2.04 10.35
C SER A 53 -38.62 2.47 9.56
N ILE A 54 -38.79 3.23 8.47
CA ILE A 54 -37.68 3.86 7.72
C ILE A 54 -36.69 4.42 8.72
N LEU A 55 -35.50 3.81 8.77
CA LEU A 55 -34.39 4.39 9.47
C LEU A 55 -33.76 5.38 8.49
N ASN A 56 -33.96 6.68 8.70
CA ASN A 56 -33.20 7.75 8.04
C ASN A 56 -31.72 7.75 8.47
N SER A 57 -31.19 6.64 8.98
CA SER A 57 -29.84 6.48 9.48
C SER A 57 -29.11 5.42 8.66
N THR A 58 -27.88 5.73 8.29
CA THR A 58 -26.98 4.77 7.66
C THR A 58 -26.76 3.55 8.57
N LEU A 59 -26.91 2.34 8.01
CA LEU A 59 -26.72 1.08 8.71
C LEU A 59 -25.31 0.53 8.55
N PHE A 60 -24.77 0.60 7.33
CA PHE A 60 -23.46 0.06 6.98
C PHE A 60 -22.76 0.99 5.99
N PHE A 61 -21.48 0.72 5.75
CA PHE A 61 -20.73 1.30 4.64
C PHE A 61 -20.11 0.18 3.85
N VAL A 62 -20.23 0.25 2.53
CA VAL A 62 -19.46 -0.58 1.60
C VAL A 62 -18.39 0.28 0.98
N ALA A 63 -17.16 -0.22 0.93
CA ALA A 63 -16.06 0.50 0.32
C ALA A 63 -15.21 -0.43 -0.55
N SER A 64 -14.79 0.07 -1.70
CA SER A 64 -13.79 -0.54 -2.56
C SER A 64 -12.67 0.45 -2.79
N ARG A 65 -11.43 -0.03 -2.80
CA ARG A 65 -10.24 0.76 -3.08
C ARG A 65 -9.58 0.20 -4.33
N GLY A 66 -9.30 1.07 -5.28
CA GLY A 66 -8.65 0.74 -6.54
C GLY A 66 -7.44 1.65 -6.75
N HIS A 67 -6.35 1.06 -7.23
CA HIS A 67 -5.16 1.80 -7.62
C HIS A 67 -5.32 2.35 -9.03
N GLN A 68 -5.26 3.66 -9.17
CA GLN A 68 -5.32 4.35 -10.46
C GLN A 68 -3.92 4.34 -11.07
N ALA A 69 -3.78 3.85 -12.30
CA ALA A 69 -2.47 3.81 -12.96
C ALA A 69 -1.86 5.20 -13.17
N ASP A 70 -2.71 6.23 -13.33
CA ASP A 70 -2.33 7.64 -13.33
C ASP A 70 -3.54 8.44 -12.81
N ILE A 71 -3.33 9.24 -11.78
CA ILE A 71 -4.31 10.21 -11.24
C ILE A 71 -3.74 11.63 -11.28
N GLY A 72 -2.86 11.89 -12.26
CA GLY A 72 -2.09 13.12 -12.41
C GLY A 72 -0.74 13.08 -11.69
N GLY A 73 -0.18 14.27 -11.47
CA GLY A 73 1.14 14.45 -10.85
C GLY A 73 2.25 14.71 -11.87
N ILE A 74 3.43 15.09 -11.37
CA ILE A 74 4.54 15.62 -12.18
C ILE A 74 5.17 14.59 -13.13
N THR A 75 5.01 13.29 -12.86
CA THR A 75 5.48 12.20 -13.74
C THR A 75 4.34 11.26 -14.13
N PRO A 76 4.44 10.55 -15.27
CA PRO A 76 3.54 9.45 -15.60
C PRO A 76 3.55 8.35 -14.54
N GLY A 77 2.39 7.74 -14.29
CA GLY A 77 2.27 6.61 -13.35
C GLY A 77 1.99 7.02 -11.90
N SER A 78 1.86 8.32 -11.61
CA SER A 78 1.58 8.89 -10.28
C SER A 78 2.47 8.38 -9.12
N MET A 79 3.72 8.04 -9.46
CA MET A 79 4.79 7.66 -8.52
C MET A 79 6.03 8.57 -8.73
N PRO A 80 5.89 9.90 -8.61
CA PRO A 80 7.00 10.81 -8.85
C PRO A 80 8.11 10.60 -7.81
N PRO A 81 9.33 10.16 -8.19
CA PRO A 81 10.36 9.79 -7.20
C PRO A 81 10.91 10.97 -6.39
N HIS A 82 10.69 12.19 -6.87
CA HIS A 82 11.26 13.42 -6.30
C HIS A 82 10.20 14.42 -5.82
N SER A 83 8.94 13.99 -5.65
CA SER A 83 7.92 14.87 -5.05
C SER A 83 8.30 15.24 -3.61
N THR A 84 8.02 16.48 -3.26
CA THR A 84 8.23 17.09 -1.94
C THR A 84 6.91 17.56 -1.33
N THR A 85 5.91 17.84 -2.18
CA THR A 85 4.55 18.16 -1.76
C THR A 85 3.53 17.19 -2.35
N VAL A 86 2.41 16.98 -1.66
CA VAL A 86 1.34 16.07 -2.09
C VAL A 86 0.69 16.51 -3.42
N GLU A 87 0.70 17.81 -3.73
CA GLU A 87 0.14 18.33 -5.00
C GLU A 87 0.92 17.82 -6.22
N GLU A 88 2.22 17.58 -6.08
CA GLU A 88 3.06 17.02 -7.13
C GLU A 88 2.73 15.55 -7.43
N GLU A 89 2.02 14.86 -6.54
CA GLU A 89 1.71 13.43 -6.63
C GLU A 89 0.40 13.14 -7.39
N GLY A 90 -0.41 14.17 -7.64
CA GLY A 90 -1.68 14.04 -8.37
C GLY A 90 -2.87 14.59 -7.62
N ILE A 91 -4.05 14.09 -7.99
CA ILE A 91 -5.32 14.72 -7.61
C ILE A 91 -5.83 14.16 -6.29
N ILE A 92 -6.22 15.07 -5.39
CA ILE A 92 -6.80 14.73 -4.10
C ILE A 92 -8.34 14.76 -4.20
N PHE A 93 -8.96 13.62 -3.95
CA PHE A 93 -10.37 13.50 -3.61
C PHE A 93 -10.51 13.50 -2.09
N ASP A 94 -11.14 14.55 -1.56
CA ASP A 94 -11.51 14.64 -0.15
C ASP A 94 -13.03 14.56 -0.03
N ASN A 95 -13.53 13.32 0.11
CA ASN A 95 -14.96 12.99 0.16
C ASN A 95 -15.77 13.56 -1.03
N PHE A 96 -15.21 13.48 -2.24
CA PHE A 96 -15.87 13.96 -3.46
C PHE A 96 -17.14 13.15 -3.76
N LEU A 97 -18.30 13.81 -3.83
CA LEU A 97 -19.57 13.16 -4.19
C LEU A 97 -19.58 12.77 -5.68
N LEU A 98 -19.37 11.48 -5.95
CA LEU A 98 -19.27 10.88 -7.28
C LEU A 98 -20.63 10.50 -7.87
N VAL A 99 -21.49 9.93 -7.05
CA VAL A 99 -22.88 9.60 -7.42
C VAL A 99 -23.78 10.31 -6.43
N GLU A 100 -24.77 11.04 -6.93
CA GLU A 100 -25.78 11.75 -6.12
C GLU A 100 -27.14 11.12 -6.37
N GLU A 101 -27.66 10.44 -5.35
CA GLU A 101 -28.98 9.80 -5.35
C GLU A 101 -29.18 8.91 -6.61
N GLY A 102 -28.16 8.12 -6.95
CA GLY A 102 -28.15 7.24 -8.13
C GLY A 102 -27.67 7.89 -9.45
N ASN A 103 -27.42 9.20 -9.49
CA ASN A 103 -26.97 9.90 -10.69
C ASN A 103 -25.45 10.06 -10.71
N PHE A 104 -24.78 9.45 -11.69
CA PHE A 104 -23.33 9.55 -11.85
C PHE A 104 -22.90 10.95 -12.31
N ARG A 105 -22.04 11.62 -11.52
CA ARG A 105 -21.60 13.00 -11.74
C ARG A 105 -20.33 13.07 -12.59
N GLU A 106 -20.43 12.59 -13.83
CA GLU A 106 -19.28 12.50 -14.76
C GLU A 106 -18.66 13.86 -15.09
N ILE A 107 -19.49 14.89 -15.35
CA ILE A 107 -19.00 16.22 -15.71
C ILE A 107 -18.18 16.85 -14.57
N PRO A 108 -18.68 16.93 -13.31
CA PRO A 108 -17.87 17.39 -12.19
C PRO A 108 -16.59 16.58 -11.96
N LEU A 109 -16.65 15.25 -12.10
CA LEU A 109 -15.47 14.40 -11.96
C LEU A 109 -14.41 14.74 -13.02
N ARG A 110 -14.82 14.85 -14.29
CA ARG A 110 -13.90 15.14 -15.40
C ARG A 110 -13.29 16.54 -15.26
N GLN A 111 -14.05 17.52 -14.77
CA GLN A 111 -13.53 18.84 -14.45
C GLN A 111 -12.47 18.77 -13.36
N LEU A 112 -12.70 18.00 -12.29
CA LEU A 112 -11.72 17.82 -11.21
C LEU A 112 -10.44 17.13 -11.72
N LEU A 113 -10.59 16.12 -12.59
CA LEU A 113 -9.45 15.41 -13.21
C LEU A 113 -8.58 16.29 -14.12
N LEU A 114 -9.16 17.33 -14.73
CA LEU A 114 -8.50 18.19 -15.72
C LEU A 114 -8.06 19.54 -15.17
N ASN A 115 -8.74 20.07 -14.15
CA ASN A 115 -8.48 21.39 -13.58
C ASN A 115 -7.53 21.30 -12.39
N HIS A 116 -6.32 20.79 -12.63
CA HIS A 116 -5.26 20.66 -11.64
C HIS A 116 -3.93 21.16 -12.24
N SER A 117 -2.98 21.59 -11.40
CA SER A 117 -1.63 21.98 -11.83
C SER A 117 -0.94 20.85 -12.60
N TYR A 118 -1.25 19.61 -12.21
CA TYR A 118 -0.76 18.37 -12.82
C TYR A 118 -1.96 17.43 -13.08
N PRO A 119 -2.70 17.63 -14.18
CA PRO A 119 -3.94 16.92 -14.43
C PRO A 119 -3.72 15.43 -14.72
N ALA A 120 -4.77 14.63 -14.56
CA ALA A 120 -4.74 13.23 -14.95
C ALA A 120 -4.51 13.09 -16.46
N ARG A 121 -3.58 12.22 -16.86
CA ARG A 121 -3.20 12.05 -18.28
C ARG A 121 -4.26 11.28 -19.07
N ASN A 122 -5.00 10.39 -18.40
CA ASN A 122 -6.05 9.59 -19.01
C ASN A 122 -7.35 9.56 -18.16
N PRO A 123 -8.10 10.68 -18.14
CA PRO A 123 -9.35 10.77 -17.36
C PRO A 123 -10.40 9.73 -17.74
N ASP A 124 -10.42 9.28 -18.99
CA ASP A 124 -11.39 8.29 -19.46
C ASP A 124 -11.14 6.91 -18.83
N GLN A 125 -9.87 6.53 -18.64
CA GLN A 125 -9.49 5.35 -17.86
C GLN A 125 -9.90 5.49 -16.39
N ASN A 126 -9.63 6.64 -15.76
CA ASN A 126 -10.04 6.89 -14.37
C ASN A 126 -11.56 6.74 -14.21
N ILE A 127 -12.35 7.32 -15.12
CA ILE A 127 -13.81 7.22 -15.12
C ILE A 127 -14.25 5.76 -15.25
N ALA A 128 -13.61 4.96 -16.12
CA ALA A 128 -13.91 3.55 -16.27
C ALA A 128 -13.63 2.77 -14.97
N ASP A 129 -12.50 3.03 -14.30
CA ASP A 129 -12.14 2.39 -13.04
C ASP A 129 -13.12 2.77 -11.92
N PHE A 130 -13.52 4.04 -11.82
CA PHE A 130 -14.52 4.48 -10.85
C PHE A 130 -15.90 3.86 -11.10
N LYS A 131 -16.31 3.68 -12.37
CA LYS A 131 -17.53 2.93 -12.71
C LYS A 131 -17.45 1.48 -12.24
N ALA A 132 -16.29 0.83 -12.37
CA ALA A 132 -16.07 -0.52 -11.85
C ALA A 132 -16.17 -0.57 -10.31
N GLN A 133 -15.59 0.41 -9.61
CA GLN A 133 -15.69 0.52 -8.15
C GLN A 133 -17.14 0.75 -7.67
N ILE A 134 -17.92 1.59 -8.38
CA ILE A 134 -19.36 1.76 -8.10
C ILE A 134 -20.08 0.42 -8.23
N ALA A 135 -19.85 -0.32 -9.31
CA ALA A 135 -20.49 -1.62 -9.52
C ALA A 135 -20.10 -2.66 -8.45
N ALA A 136 -18.84 -2.67 -8.02
CA ALA A 136 -18.37 -3.52 -6.93
C ALA A 136 -19.06 -3.18 -5.60
N ASN A 137 -19.18 -1.90 -5.28
CA ASN A 137 -19.89 -1.46 -4.07
C ASN A 137 -21.37 -1.82 -4.13
N GLU A 138 -22.03 -1.55 -5.25
CA GLU A 138 -23.45 -1.87 -5.46
C GLU A 138 -23.72 -3.38 -5.25
N ARG A 139 -22.82 -4.23 -5.74
CA ARG A 139 -22.89 -5.66 -5.45
C ARG A 139 -22.82 -5.95 -3.94
N GLY A 140 -21.91 -5.28 -3.22
CA GLY A 140 -21.81 -5.40 -1.77
C GLY A 140 -23.06 -4.92 -1.03
N VAL A 141 -23.69 -3.83 -1.49
CA VAL A 141 -24.96 -3.32 -0.95
C VAL A 141 -26.07 -4.36 -1.09
N GLN A 142 -26.25 -4.92 -2.29
CA GLN A 142 -27.28 -5.94 -2.55
C GLN A 142 -27.09 -7.19 -1.68
N GLU A 143 -25.85 -7.65 -1.48
CA GLU A 143 -25.59 -8.83 -0.64
C GLU A 143 -25.80 -8.54 0.85
N LEU A 144 -25.50 -7.33 1.32
CA LEU A 144 -25.84 -6.90 2.68
C LEU A 144 -27.36 -6.86 2.90
N HIS A 145 -28.11 -6.30 1.95
CA HIS A 145 -29.58 -6.28 2.03
C HIS A 145 -30.16 -7.70 2.06
N LYS A 146 -29.71 -8.60 1.17
CA LYS A 146 -30.12 -10.02 1.20
C LYS A 146 -29.82 -10.69 2.54
N MET A 147 -28.63 -10.45 3.09
CA MET A 147 -28.23 -11.01 4.38
C MET A 147 -29.13 -10.50 5.51
N VAL A 148 -29.46 -9.20 5.53
CA VAL A 148 -30.38 -8.62 6.52
C VAL A 148 -31.81 -9.14 6.35
N LEU A 149 -32.30 -9.30 5.11
CA LEU A 149 -33.62 -9.88 4.84
C LEU A 149 -33.72 -11.34 5.31
N GLN A 150 -32.65 -12.12 5.14
CA GLN A 150 -32.63 -13.53 5.51
C GLN A 150 -32.45 -13.76 7.01
N TYR A 151 -31.54 -13.03 7.66
CA TYR A 151 -31.13 -13.31 9.04
C TYR A 151 -31.57 -12.26 10.06
N GLY A 152 -32.08 -11.11 9.61
CA GLY A 152 -32.45 -9.98 10.45
C GLY A 152 -31.25 -9.09 10.83
N LEU A 153 -31.50 -7.78 10.94
CA LEU A 153 -30.46 -6.77 11.20
C LEU A 153 -29.67 -7.03 12.48
N ALA A 154 -30.37 -7.37 13.57
CA ALA A 154 -29.75 -7.62 14.87
C ALA A 154 -28.75 -8.79 14.81
N THR A 155 -29.10 -9.87 14.11
CA THR A 155 -28.22 -11.03 13.91
C THR A 155 -26.98 -10.65 13.11
N VAL A 156 -27.16 -9.93 12.00
CA VAL A 156 -26.04 -9.47 11.16
C VAL A 156 -25.07 -8.61 11.96
N GLN A 157 -25.57 -7.61 12.68
CA GLN A 157 -24.73 -6.72 13.50
C GLN A 157 -24.01 -7.48 14.63
N ALA A 158 -24.69 -8.44 15.27
CA ALA A 158 -24.08 -9.28 16.30
C ALA A 158 -22.91 -10.11 15.73
N TYR A 159 -23.08 -10.71 14.55
CA TYR A 159 -22.00 -11.47 13.90
C TYR A 159 -20.85 -10.58 13.42
N MET A 160 -21.13 -9.37 12.93
CA MET A 160 -20.08 -8.40 12.59
C MET A 160 -19.22 -8.03 13.81
N LYS A 161 -19.84 -7.90 15.00
CA LYS A 161 -19.13 -7.67 16.26
C LYS A 161 -18.35 -8.91 16.69
N PHE A 162 -18.98 -10.09 16.64
CA PHE A 162 -18.33 -11.35 16.99
C PHE A 162 -17.06 -11.61 16.16
N VAL A 163 -17.10 -11.32 14.85
CA VAL A 163 -15.93 -11.46 13.97
C VAL A 163 -14.77 -10.53 14.37
N GLN A 164 -15.08 -9.32 14.83
CA GLN A 164 -14.07 -8.39 15.35
C GLN A 164 -13.50 -8.87 16.69
N ASP A 165 -14.34 -9.36 17.60
CA ASP A 165 -13.92 -9.85 18.91
C ASP A 165 -13.05 -11.10 18.80
N ASN A 166 -13.38 -12.00 17.86
CA ASN A 166 -12.55 -13.16 17.58
C ASN A 166 -11.17 -12.77 17.03
N ALA A 167 -11.10 -11.75 16.19
CA ALA A 167 -9.83 -11.24 15.66
C ALA A 167 -8.98 -10.60 16.76
N GLU A 168 -9.60 -9.83 17.66
CA GLU A 168 -8.94 -9.31 18.86
C GLU A 168 -8.34 -10.43 19.71
N ASP A 169 -9.13 -11.43 20.13
CA ASP A 169 -8.63 -12.49 21.01
C ASP A 169 -7.51 -13.32 20.35
N SER A 170 -7.57 -13.47 19.02
CA SER A 170 -6.55 -14.20 18.27
C SER A 170 -5.20 -13.48 18.27
N VAL A 171 -5.19 -12.15 18.15
CA VAL A 171 -3.96 -11.35 18.33
C VAL A 171 -3.49 -11.41 19.79
N ARG A 172 -4.40 -11.35 20.77
CA ARG A 172 -4.05 -11.52 22.19
C ARG A 172 -3.32 -12.84 22.47
N ARG A 173 -3.73 -13.95 21.81
CA ARG A 173 -3.03 -15.25 21.90
C ARG A 173 -1.62 -15.20 21.33
N ALA A 174 -1.41 -14.51 20.21
CA ALA A 174 -0.06 -14.35 19.65
C ALA A 174 0.85 -13.51 20.56
N ILE A 175 0.31 -12.47 21.22
CA ILE A 175 1.06 -11.61 22.14
C ILE A 175 1.68 -12.39 23.32
N ASP A 176 1.01 -13.43 23.82
CA ASP A 176 1.44 -14.20 25.01
C ASP A 176 2.86 -14.79 24.88
N VAL A 177 3.26 -15.15 23.66
CA VAL A 177 4.55 -15.78 23.35
C VAL A 177 5.63 -14.79 22.89
N LEU A 178 5.26 -13.52 22.68
CA LEU A 178 6.20 -12.47 22.31
C LEU A 178 7.04 -12.02 23.52
N ARG A 179 8.10 -11.29 23.20
CA ARG A 179 9.01 -10.66 24.16
C ARG A 179 9.18 -9.20 23.77
N ASP A 180 9.58 -8.40 24.74
CA ASP A 180 9.99 -7.03 24.49
C ASP A 180 11.16 -7.00 23.51
N GLY A 181 11.20 -5.96 22.69
CA GLY A 181 12.26 -5.76 21.74
C GLY A 181 12.26 -4.36 21.17
N GLU A 182 13.40 -3.98 20.61
CA GLU A 182 13.58 -2.69 19.98
C GLU A 182 14.42 -2.88 18.72
N PHE A 183 14.15 -2.05 17.72
CA PHE A 183 14.91 -2.06 16.48
C PHE A 183 15.01 -0.65 15.92
N SER A 184 16.16 -0.38 15.33
CA SER A 184 16.41 0.86 14.60
C SER A 184 16.83 0.51 13.19
N TYR A 185 16.04 0.96 12.21
CA TYR A 185 16.26 0.69 10.80
C TYR A 185 16.62 1.99 10.08
N GLU A 186 17.80 2.04 9.47
CA GLU A 186 18.25 3.14 8.61
C GLU A 186 17.83 2.95 7.16
N MET A 187 17.39 4.01 6.50
CA MET A 187 16.93 4.00 5.10
C MET A 187 17.99 4.63 4.19
N ASP A 188 17.94 4.36 2.89
CA ASP A 188 18.87 4.90 1.88
C ASP A 188 18.94 6.44 1.87
N ASN A 189 17.89 7.12 2.33
CA ASN A 189 17.82 8.58 2.42
C ASN A 189 18.32 9.14 3.79
N ASN A 190 19.00 8.32 4.60
CA ASN A 190 19.47 8.60 5.95
C ASN A 190 18.35 8.82 7.00
N ALA A 191 17.08 8.62 6.63
CA ALA A 191 16.01 8.58 7.60
C ALA A 191 16.11 7.28 8.42
N ARG A 192 15.50 7.30 9.61
CA ARG A 192 15.58 6.18 10.52
C ARG A 192 14.23 5.94 11.18
N ILE A 193 13.77 4.70 11.12
CA ILE A 193 12.61 4.23 11.86
C ILE A 193 13.12 3.61 13.16
N GLN A 194 12.59 4.10 14.28
CA GLN A 194 12.79 3.49 15.58
C GLN A 194 11.48 2.86 16.02
N VAL A 195 11.54 1.62 16.48
CA VAL A 195 10.38 0.96 17.07
C VAL A 195 10.78 0.20 18.31
N LYS A 196 9.99 0.39 19.37
CA LYS A 196 10.06 -0.39 20.59
C LYS A 196 8.72 -1.08 20.80
N VAL A 197 8.77 -2.41 20.96
CA VAL A 197 7.61 -3.24 21.29
C VAL A 197 7.73 -3.66 22.75
N THR A 198 6.72 -3.31 23.54
CA THR A 198 6.63 -3.68 24.96
C THR A 198 5.40 -4.57 25.17
N ILE A 199 5.58 -5.73 25.79
CA ILE A 199 4.54 -6.74 25.96
C ILE A 199 4.02 -6.73 27.40
N ASP A 200 2.73 -6.43 27.56
CA ASP A 200 2.01 -6.65 28.82
C ASP A 200 1.33 -8.02 28.78
N LYS A 201 1.98 -9.01 29.42
CA LYS A 201 1.46 -10.38 29.51
C LYS A 201 0.23 -10.53 30.40
N GLN A 202 0.02 -9.62 31.35
CA GLN A 202 -1.13 -9.70 32.26
C GLN A 202 -2.41 -9.31 31.51
N ASN A 203 -2.34 -8.22 30.74
CA ASN A 203 -3.47 -7.71 29.96
C ASN A 203 -3.52 -8.26 28.53
N ARG A 204 -2.48 -9.01 28.11
CA ARG A 204 -2.33 -9.57 26.76
C ARG A 204 -2.40 -8.47 25.71
N THR A 205 -1.66 -7.40 25.95
CA THR A 205 -1.58 -6.20 25.11
C THR A 205 -0.14 -5.89 24.74
N ALA A 206 0.07 -5.16 23.66
CA ALA A 206 1.38 -4.70 23.24
C ALA A 206 1.36 -3.19 22.98
N THR A 207 2.38 -2.48 23.44
CA THR A 207 2.64 -1.09 23.07
C THR A 207 3.72 -1.08 21.99
N ILE A 208 3.41 -0.47 20.85
CA ILE A 208 4.30 -0.26 19.70
C ILE A 208 4.61 1.23 19.64
N ASP A 209 5.81 1.58 20.08
CA ASP A 209 6.25 2.96 20.22
C ASP A 209 7.27 3.32 19.13
N PHE A 210 6.89 4.27 18.27
CA PHE A 210 7.74 4.80 17.21
C PHE A 210 8.53 6.07 17.60
N THR A 211 8.55 6.42 18.89
CA THR A 211 9.32 7.56 19.40
C THR A 211 10.80 7.44 19.05
N GLY A 212 11.37 8.52 18.53
CA GLY A 212 12.74 8.56 18.02
C GLY A 212 12.87 8.31 16.51
N THR A 213 11.78 7.93 15.83
CA THR A 213 11.73 7.95 14.36
C THR A 213 11.97 9.35 13.82
N SER A 214 12.66 9.46 12.68
CA SER A 214 13.01 10.73 12.03
C SER A 214 11.79 11.65 11.84
N ASP A 215 12.06 12.95 11.93
CA ASP A 215 11.08 14.00 11.63
C ASP A 215 10.58 13.90 10.18
N GLN A 216 9.46 14.57 9.88
CA GLN A 216 8.92 14.67 8.53
C GLN A 216 10.00 15.09 7.52
N LEU A 217 10.10 14.33 6.43
CA LEU A 217 11.11 14.50 5.40
C LEU A 217 10.67 15.52 4.35
N GLN A 218 11.65 16.17 3.72
CA GLN A 218 11.48 16.99 2.51
C GLN A 218 11.48 16.13 1.23
N SER A 219 10.85 14.96 1.29
CA SER A 219 10.72 13.99 0.21
C SER A 219 9.39 13.23 0.35
N ASN A 220 9.10 12.33 -0.56
CA ASN A 220 7.86 11.54 -0.57
C ASN A 220 7.88 10.27 0.30
N PHE A 221 8.97 10.03 1.05
CA PHE A 221 9.11 8.89 1.96
C PHE A 221 8.35 9.04 3.28
N ASN A 222 7.46 10.04 3.40
CA ASN A 222 6.59 10.15 4.55
C ASN A 222 5.41 9.17 4.43
N ALA A 223 5.24 8.30 5.42
CA ALA A 223 4.09 7.39 5.52
C ALA A 223 2.95 8.05 6.30
N PRO A 224 1.74 8.18 5.73
CA PRO A 224 0.57 8.62 6.48
C PRO A 224 0.31 7.69 7.66
N LYS A 225 -0.23 8.23 8.76
CA LYS A 225 -0.52 7.45 9.98
C LYS A 225 -1.28 6.14 9.71
N ALA A 226 -2.21 6.16 8.76
CA ALA A 226 -2.98 4.99 8.36
C ALA A 226 -2.11 3.86 7.78
N VAL A 227 -1.05 4.20 7.03
CA VAL A 227 -0.08 3.23 6.49
C VAL A 227 0.70 2.59 7.63
N THR A 228 1.21 3.38 8.58
CA THR A 228 1.94 2.87 9.75
C THR A 228 1.06 1.91 10.58
N GLN A 229 -0.20 2.26 10.81
CA GLN A 229 -1.15 1.39 11.51
C GLN A 229 -1.45 0.10 10.73
N ALA A 230 -1.53 0.17 9.39
CA ALA A 230 -1.72 -1.00 8.54
C ALA A 230 -0.50 -1.93 8.57
N ALA A 231 0.73 -1.39 8.60
CA ALA A 231 1.96 -2.17 8.74
C ALA A 231 2.02 -2.92 10.08
N VAL A 232 1.64 -2.25 11.19
CA VAL A 232 1.51 -2.91 12.50
C VAL A 232 0.45 -4.01 12.46
N LEU A 233 -0.73 -3.73 11.91
CA LEU A 233 -1.79 -4.73 11.74
C LEU A 233 -1.31 -5.95 10.94
N TYR A 234 -0.60 -5.72 9.84
CA TYR A 234 -0.03 -6.77 9.00
C TYR A 234 0.89 -7.68 9.82
N VAL A 235 1.89 -7.11 10.50
CA VAL A 235 2.85 -7.89 11.30
C VAL A 235 2.15 -8.69 12.39
N PHE A 236 1.27 -8.08 13.18
CA PHE A 236 0.59 -8.82 14.24
C PHE A 236 -0.35 -9.90 13.69
N ARG A 237 -0.92 -9.70 12.50
CA ARG A 237 -1.73 -10.73 11.83
C ARG A 237 -0.89 -11.92 11.37
N THR A 238 0.31 -11.71 10.82
CA THR A 238 1.16 -12.80 10.33
C THR A 238 1.73 -13.67 11.44
N LEU A 239 1.82 -13.14 12.67
CA LEU A 239 2.21 -13.90 13.85
C LEU A 239 1.11 -14.86 14.34
N VAL A 240 -0.13 -14.67 13.88
CA VAL A 240 -1.26 -15.55 14.22
C VAL A 240 -1.33 -16.70 13.21
N ASP A 241 -0.90 -17.89 13.64
CA ASP A 241 -1.03 -19.16 12.91
C ASP A 241 -2.45 -19.72 13.03
N ASP A 242 -3.43 -18.95 12.57
CA ASP A 242 -4.85 -19.31 12.57
C ASP A 242 -5.58 -18.64 11.40
N THR A 243 -6.65 -19.27 10.93
CA THR A 243 -7.51 -18.75 9.85
C THR A 243 -8.51 -17.73 10.40
N ILE A 244 -8.00 -16.56 10.77
CA ILE A 244 -8.85 -15.43 11.21
C ILE A 244 -9.05 -14.41 10.09
N PRO A 245 -10.24 -13.81 9.97
CA PRO A 245 -10.51 -12.74 9.02
C PRO A 245 -9.76 -11.47 9.42
N LEU A 246 -9.11 -10.81 8.46
CA LEU A 246 -8.43 -9.53 8.69
C LEU A 246 -9.46 -8.41 8.92
N ASN A 247 -9.46 -7.81 10.10
CA ASN A 247 -10.32 -6.68 10.45
C ASN A 247 -9.71 -5.82 11.56
N ALA A 248 -10.36 -4.70 11.88
CA ALA A 248 -9.87 -3.73 12.86
C ALA A 248 -9.81 -4.24 14.31
N GLY A 249 -10.50 -5.33 14.65
CA GLY A 249 -10.42 -5.95 15.97
C GLY A 249 -9.00 -6.41 16.35
N CYS A 250 -8.19 -6.78 15.35
CA CYS A 250 -6.76 -7.08 15.55
C CYS A 250 -5.95 -5.92 16.13
N LEU A 251 -6.43 -4.67 16.02
CA LEU A 251 -5.77 -3.49 16.57
C LEU A 251 -6.18 -3.18 18.01
N ASN A 252 -7.30 -3.71 18.50
CA ASN A 252 -7.79 -3.44 19.86
C ASN A 252 -6.79 -3.78 20.98
N PRO A 253 -5.98 -4.86 20.91
CA PRO A 253 -4.99 -5.15 21.95
C PRO A 253 -3.66 -4.40 21.75
N LEU A 254 -3.57 -3.50 20.77
CA LEU A 254 -2.35 -2.82 20.37
C LEU A 254 -2.47 -1.32 20.67
N GLU A 255 -1.58 -0.81 21.51
CA GLU A 255 -1.38 0.62 21.67
C GLU A 255 -0.29 1.08 20.70
N ILE A 256 -0.64 1.93 19.73
CA ILE A 256 0.29 2.39 18.69
C ILE A 256 0.60 3.87 18.92
N ILE A 257 1.85 4.16 19.31
CA ILE A 257 2.35 5.51 19.57
C ILE A 257 3.15 5.96 18.35
N ILE A 258 2.64 6.96 17.64
CA ILE A 258 3.30 7.56 16.47
C ILE A 258 3.37 9.08 16.71
N PRO A 259 4.56 9.64 16.99
CA PRO A 259 4.71 11.07 17.25
C PRO A 259 4.16 11.92 16.09
N ALA A 260 3.41 12.98 16.41
CA ALA A 260 2.92 13.91 15.38
C ALA A 260 4.09 14.67 14.75
N GLY A 261 4.09 14.80 13.42
CA GLY A 261 5.14 15.53 12.68
C GLY A 261 6.39 14.71 12.38
N CYS A 262 6.45 13.43 12.78
CA CYS A 262 7.48 12.51 12.28
C CYS A 262 7.11 11.99 10.88
N MET A 263 8.06 11.36 10.19
CA MET A 263 7.83 10.82 8.84
C MET A 263 6.74 9.72 8.78
N LEU A 264 6.32 9.15 9.92
CA LEU A 264 5.26 8.13 10.01
C LEU A 264 3.88 8.70 10.39
N ASN A 265 3.82 10.01 10.62
CA ASN A 265 2.60 10.78 10.88
C ASN A 265 2.81 12.24 10.42
N PRO A 266 3.02 12.43 9.10
CA PRO A 266 3.32 13.73 8.52
C PRO A 266 2.11 14.65 8.55
N THR A 267 2.39 15.94 8.38
CA THR A 267 1.41 17.02 8.28
C THR A 267 1.38 17.57 6.85
N TYR A 268 0.21 18.05 6.43
CA TYR A 268 0.04 18.70 5.14
C TYR A 268 1.02 19.88 5.00
N PRO A 269 1.70 20.08 3.84
CA PRO A 269 1.46 19.45 2.53
C PRO A 269 2.49 18.37 2.12
N ALA A 270 3.11 17.65 3.05
CA ALA A 270 4.16 16.66 2.73
C ALA A 270 3.78 15.68 1.60
N ALA A 271 4.73 15.38 0.72
CA ALA A 271 4.61 14.26 -0.21
C ALA A 271 4.62 12.92 0.55
N VAL A 272 3.86 11.92 0.08
CA VAL A 272 3.63 10.65 0.80
C VAL A 272 3.64 9.40 -0.06
N VAL A 273 3.83 9.50 -1.38
CA VAL A 273 3.63 8.36 -2.29
C VAL A 273 4.57 7.19 -1.95
N ALA A 274 5.85 7.47 -1.66
CA ALA A 274 6.81 6.44 -1.24
C ALA A 274 6.53 5.92 0.18
N GLY A 275 5.79 6.67 0.99
CA GLY A 275 5.33 6.24 2.30
C GLY A 275 4.57 4.91 2.28
N ASN A 276 3.68 4.73 1.30
CA ASN A 276 2.85 3.53 1.18
C ASN A 276 3.61 2.33 0.59
N VAL A 277 4.59 2.57 -0.28
CA VAL A 277 5.23 1.50 -1.09
C VAL A 277 6.66 1.18 -0.66
N GLU A 278 7.38 2.11 -0.04
CA GLU A 278 8.77 1.94 0.42
C GLU A 278 8.87 2.00 1.94
N THR A 279 8.50 3.13 2.55
CA THR A 279 8.63 3.31 4.01
C THR A 279 7.82 2.26 4.79
N SER A 280 6.65 1.86 4.28
CA SER A 280 5.82 0.81 4.86
C SER A 280 6.53 -0.55 4.93
N GLN A 281 7.38 -0.88 3.95
CA GLN A 281 8.19 -2.10 3.96
C GLN A 281 9.21 -2.03 5.09
N THR A 282 9.90 -0.89 5.24
CA THR A 282 10.86 -0.67 6.32
C THR A 282 10.20 -0.72 7.70
N ILE A 283 8.97 -0.20 7.86
CA ILE A 283 8.21 -0.34 9.13
C ILE A 283 7.99 -1.82 9.46
N VAL A 284 7.60 -2.62 8.48
CA VAL A 284 7.36 -4.06 8.65
C VAL A 284 8.66 -4.79 9.03
N ASP A 285 9.75 -4.54 8.30
CA ASP A 285 11.06 -5.15 8.60
C ASP A 285 11.59 -4.72 9.98
N ALA A 286 11.42 -3.45 10.37
CA ALA A 286 11.80 -2.97 11.70
C ALA A 286 10.99 -3.64 12.82
N LEU A 287 9.69 -3.87 12.61
CA LEU A 287 8.84 -4.59 13.55
C LEU A 287 9.26 -6.06 13.70
N TYR A 288 9.53 -6.76 12.59
CA TYR A 288 10.03 -8.13 12.65
C TYR A 288 11.43 -8.23 13.28
N GLY A 289 12.29 -7.24 13.02
CA GLY A 289 13.59 -7.09 13.65
C GLY A 289 13.46 -6.92 15.17
N ALA A 290 12.55 -6.05 15.63
CA ALA A 290 12.29 -5.83 17.05
C ALA A 290 11.75 -7.10 17.73
N LEU A 291 10.85 -7.83 17.06
CA LEU A 291 10.29 -9.08 17.57
C LEU A 291 11.27 -10.27 17.45
N GLY A 292 12.34 -10.15 16.67
CA GLY A 292 13.32 -11.20 16.43
C GLY A 292 12.75 -12.43 15.70
N VAL A 293 11.73 -12.24 14.85
CA VAL A 293 10.99 -13.35 14.20
C VAL A 293 11.54 -13.70 12.83
N MET A 294 11.96 -12.70 12.05
CA MET A 294 12.39 -12.86 10.65
C MET A 294 13.49 -11.84 10.34
N ALA A 295 14.47 -12.23 9.52
CA ALA A 295 15.42 -11.32 8.89
C ALA A 295 14.71 -10.38 7.89
N GLY A 296 15.36 -9.29 7.49
CA GLY A 296 14.78 -8.36 6.53
C GLY A 296 14.50 -9.02 5.18
N SER A 297 13.32 -8.78 4.60
CA SER A 297 13.08 -9.12 3.18
C SER A 297 13.70 -8.06 2.27
N GLN A 298 13.47 -8.13 0.96
CA GLN A 298 13.95 -7.12 0.01
C GLN A 298 13.62 -5.67 0.43
N GLY A 299 12.56 -5.46 1.23
CA GLY A 299 12.25 -4.19 1.88
C GLY A 299 11.86 -3.04 0.94
N THR A 300 11.56 -3.35 -0.33
CA THR A 300 11.18 -2.38 -1.37
C THR A 300 10.13 -3.01 -2.29
N MET A 301 9.23 -2.19 -2.86
CA MET A 301 8.34 -2.65 -3.94
C MET A 301 9.00 -2.57 -5.32
N ASN A 302 10.17 -1.92 -5.41
CA ASN A 302 10.86 -1.61 -6.66
C ASN A 302 9.89 -1.01 -7.69
N ASN A 303 9.18 0.04 -7.28
CA ASN A 303 8.15 0.66 -8.11
C ASN A 303 8.79 1.19 -9.39
N PHE A 304 8.44 0.58 -10.50
CA PHE A 304 8.89 0.98 -11.82
C PHE A 304 7.68 1.54 -12.57
N THR A 305 7.74 2.83 -12.89
CA THR A 305 6.74 3.46 -13.76
C THR A 305 7.41 3.97 -15.01
N PHE A 306 6.66 3.97 -16.10
CA PHE A 306 7.08 4.69 -17.28
C PHE A 306 5.88 5.15 -18.08
N GLY A 307 6.10 6.14 -18.93
CA GLY A 307 5.05 6.62 -19.80
C GLY A 307 5.41 7.86 -20.59
N ASN A 308 4.41 8.34 -21.29
CA ASN A 308 4.38 9.60 -22.03
C ASN A 308 2.92 10.11 -22.06
N ASP A 309 2.59 11.02 -22.97
CA ASP A 309 1.22 11.56 -23.09
C ASP A 309 0.17 10.48 -23.41
N ARG A 310 0.58 9.38 -24.06
CA ARG A 310 -0.33 8.32 -24.52
C ARG A 310 -0.36 7.10 -23.59
N TYR A 311 0.78 6.75 -23.01
CA TYR A 311 0.94 5.53 -22.24
C TYR A 311 1.33 5.83 -20.80
N GLN A 312 0.71 5.15 -19.84
CA GLN A 312 1.10 5.17 -18.44
C GLN A 312 1.11 3.73 -17.93
N TYR A 313 2.25 3.31 -17.38
CA TYR A 313 2.44 1.98 -16.82
C TYR A 313 3.05 2.07 -15.42
N TYR A 314 2.63 1.15 -14.57
CA TYR A 314 3.13 0.97 -13.23
C TYR A 314 3.24 -0.51 -12.92
N GLU A 315 4.39 -0.93 -12.40
CA GLU A 315 4.58 -2.25 -11.82
C GLU A 315 5.39 -2.20 -10.52
N THR A 316 5.21 -3.25 -9.71
CA THR A 316 6.10 -3.58 -8.60
C THR A 316 6.88 -4.82 -8.96
N ILE A 317 8.17 -4.85 -8.62
CA ILE A 317 9.08 -5.94 -8.98
C ILE A 317 9.47 -6.69 -7.72
N CYS A 318 9.32 -8.01 -7.74
CA CYS A 318 9.59 -8.89 -6.61
C CYS A 318 11.10 -9.04 -6.30
N GLY A 319 11.41 -9.74 -5.21
CA GLY A 319 12.79 -9.95 -4.78
C GLY A 319 12.89 -11.06 -3.75
N GLY A 320 13.97 -11.04 -2.96
CA GLY A 320 14.21 -12.05 -1.93
C GLY A 320 13.40 -11.81 -0.66
N SER A 321 12.78 -12.85 -0.10
CA SER A 321 12.21 -12.76 1.26
C SER A 321 13.24 -13.12 2.33
N GLY A 322 13.06 -12.56 3.53
CA GLY A 322 13.92 -12.83 4.68
C GLY A 322 13.78 -14.25 5.22
N ALA A 323 14.88 -14.81 5.73
CA ALA A 323 14.87 -16.10 6.41
C ALA A 323 14.37 -15.98 7.87
N GLY A 324 13.89 -17.08 8.43
CA GLY A 324 13.45 -17.17 9.82
C GLY A 324 14.09 -18.33 10.58
N ALA A 325 13.66 -18.51 11.83
CA ALA A 325 14.27 -19.48 12.75
C ALA A 325 14.22 -20.94 12.30
N ASN A 326 13.35 -21.28 11.35
CA ASN A 326 13.11 -22.61 10.85
C ASN A 326 12.81 -22.68 9.34
N PHE A 327 13.02 -21.59 8.58
CA PHE A 327 12.73 -21.55 7.15
C PHE A 327 13.73 -20.67 6.38
N HIS A 328 14.03 -21.09 5.15
CA HIS A 328 14.73 -20.27 4.16
C HIS A 328 13.81 -19.18 3.63
N GLY A 329 14.42 -18.07 3.21
CA GLY A 329 13.73 -17.12 2.35
C GLY A 329 13.37 -17.75 1.01
N THR A 330 12.24 -17.35 0.47
CA THR A 330 11.78 -17.65 -0.89
C THR A 330 12.37 -16.65 -1.88
N ASP A 331 12.85 -17.16 -3.02
CA ASP A 331 13.36 -16.40 -4.15
C ASP A 331 12.22 -15.73 -4.93
N ALA A 332 12.45 -14.50 -5.43
CA ALA A 332 11.59 -13.80 -6.39
C ALA A 332 10.09 -13.72 -6.04
N VAL A 333 9.78 -13.40 -4.78
CA VAL A 333 8.41 -13.21 -4.31
C VAL A 333 8.16 -11.78 -3.89
N HIS A 334 6.92 -11.33 -4.07
CA HIS A 334 6.44 -10.10 -3.46
C HIS A 334 6.30 -10.32 -1.96
N THR A 335 6.79 -9.37 -1.17
CA THR A 335 6.87 -9.47 0.28
C THR A 335 6.10 -8.35 0.94
N HIS A 336 5.59 -8.65 2.13
CA HIS A 336 5.04 -7.64 3.04
C HIS A 336 3.92 -6.81 2.43
N MET A 337 4.13 -5.52 2.22
CA MET A 337 3.08 -4.59 1.81
C MET A 337 2.66 -4.73 0.34
N THR A 338 3.24 -5.68 -0.40
CA THR A 338 2.88 -5.93 -1.79
C THR A 338 1.85 -7.06 -1.93
N ASN A 339 0.77 -6.78 -2.66
CA ASN A 339 -0.34 -7.71 -2.91
C ASN A 339 -0.71 -7.83 -4.41
N SER A 340 0.21 -7.42 -5.29
CA SER A 340 0.04 -7.47 -6.75
C SER A 340 0.64 -8.76 -7.33
N ARG A 341 0.20 -9.09 -8.55
CA ARG A 341 0.90 -10.03 -9.43
C ARG A 341 1.58 -9.23 -10.53
N LEU A 342 2.67 -9.76 -11.08
CA LEU A 342 3.32 -9.15 -12.24
C LEU A 342 2.45 -9.34 -13.49
N THR A 343 2.49 -8.36 -14.40
CA THR A 343 1.90 -8.47 -15.73
C THR A 343 2.69 -9.45 -16.58
N ASP A 344 2.01 -10.35 -17.29
CA ASP A 344 2.66 -11.25 -18.24
C ASP A 344 3.41 -10.46 -19.32
N PRO A 345 4.66 -10.87 -19.70
CA PRO A 345 5.43 -10.17 -20.72
C PRO A 345 4.66 -9.92 -22.02
N GLU A 346 3.94 -10.93 -22.52
CA GLU A 346 3.14 -10.80 -23.76
C GLU A 346 2.06 -9.71 -23.66
N VAL A 347 1.42 -9.58 -22.48
CA VAL A 347 0.41 -8.55 -22.23
C VAL A 347 1.05 -7.16 -22.16
N LEU A 348 2.20 -7.06 -21.49
CA LEU A 348 2.97 -5.82 -21.39
C LEU A 348 3.40 -5.33 -22.78
N GLU A 349 4.08 -6.18 -23.55
CA GLU A 349 4.62 -5.86 -24.87
C GLU A 349 3.52 -5.57 -25.91
N THR A 350 2.33 -6.16 -25.76
CA THR A 350 1.20 -5.88 -26.64
C THR A 350 0.58 -4.50 -26.36
N ARG A 351 0.58 -4.06 -25.10
CA ARG A 351 -0.11 -2.83 -24.68
C ARG A 351 0.80 -1.60 -24.67
N TYR A 352 2.10 -1.79 -24.53
CA TYR A 352 3.08 -0.73 -24.35
C TYR A 352 4.26 -0.91 -25.29
N PRO A 353 4.86 0.17 -25.82
CA PRO A 353 6.01 0.12 -26.73
C PRO A 353 7.30 -0.17 -25.97
N VAL A 354 7.36 -1.33 -25.32
CA VAL A 354 8.51 -1.85 -24.60
C VAL A 354 8.68 -3.34 -24.90
N GLN A 355 9.87 -3.87 -24.65
CA GLN A 355 10.17 -5.30 -24.74
C GLN A 355 10.83 -5.79 -23.45
N VAL A 356 10.38 -6.93 -22.95
CA VAL A 356 11.02 -7.67 -21.86
C VAL A 356 12.21 -8.43 -22.42
N GLU A 357 13.43 -7.92 -22.22
CA GLU A 357 14.63 -8.66 -22.64
C GLU A 357 14.93 -9.84 -21.71
N SER A 358 14.73 -9.64 -20.41
CA SER A 358 14.92 -10.68 -19.41
C SER A 358 14.11 -10.42 -18.15
N PHE A 359 13.77 -11.53 -17.49
CA PHE A 359 13.32 -11.53 -16.11
C PHE A 359 13.80 -12.83 -15.44
N THR A 360 14.87 -12.76 -14.66
CA THR A 360 15.57 -13.94 -14.13
C THR A 360 15.85 -13.79 -12.64
N LEU A 361 16.09 -14.91 -11.95
CA LEU A 361 16.64 -14.86 -10.59
C LEU A 361 18.01 -14.17 -10.61
N ARG A 362 18.31 -13.42 -9.54
CA ARG A 362 19.63 -12.82 -9.28
C ARG A 362 20.41 -13.75 -8.34
N PRO A 363 21.24 -14.66 -8.87
CA PRO A 363 21.82 -15.74 -8.08
C PRO A 363 22.75 -15.20 -6.98
N ASN A 364 22.70 -15.83 -5.81
CA ASN A 364 23.54 -15.52 -4.64
C ASN A 364 23.34 -14.10 -4.09
N SER A 365 22.15 -13.52 -4.28
CA SER A 365 21.80 -12.23 -3.68
C SER A 365 21.21 -12.36 -2.28
N GLY A 366 20.70 -13.53 -1.91
CA GLY A 366 20.23 -13.81 -0.55
C GLY A 366 21.38 -13.92 0.46
N GLY A 367 21.15 -13.40 1.66
CA GLY A 367 22.08 -13.46 2.78
C GLY A 367 22.30 -14.89 3.28
N LYS A 368 23.52 -15.20 3.69
CA LYS A 368 23.89 -16.53 4.19
C LYS A 368 23.51 -16.70 5.66
N GLY A 369 23.37 -17.96 6.08
CA GLY A 369 23.11 -18.35 7.46
C GLY A 369 22.76 -19.83 7.50
N LYS A 370 22.40 -20.35 8.67
CA LYS A 370 21.76 -21.67 8.79
C LYS A 370 20.55 -21.77 7.87
N TYR A 371 19.76 -20.70 7.79
CA TYR A 371 18.74 -20.52 6.78
C TYR A 371 19.11 -19.32 5.89
N VAL A 372 19.33 -19.61 4.61
CA VAL A 372 19.60 -18.57 3.61
C VAL A 372 18.37 -17.71 3.31
N GLY A 373 18.58 -16.42 3.08
CA GLY A 373 17.57 -15.52 2.54
C GLY A 373 17.31 -15.78 1.06
N GLY A 374 16.17 -15.32 0.56
CA GLY A 374 15.79 -15.50 -0.84
C GLY A 374 16.61 -14.63 -1.79
N ASN A 375 16.76 -15.07 -3.03
CA ASN A 375 17.37 -14.31 -4.11
C ASN A 375 16.38 -13.28 -4.67
N GLY A 376 16.91 -12.11 -5.03
CA GLY A 376 16.25 -11.10 -5.84
C GLY A 376 16.10 -11.52 -7.30
N VAL A 377 15.75 -10.56 -8.16
CA VAL A 377 15.59 -10.75 -9.60
C VAL A 377 16.35 -9.71 -10.41
N ILE A 378 16.58 -10.01 -11.69
CA ILE A 378 17.12 -9.11 -12.70
C ILE A 378 16.02 -8.87 -13.72
N ARG A 379 15.54 -7.63 -13.83
CA ARG A 379 14.51 -7.18 -14.77
C ARG A 379 15.14 -6.26 -15.81
N ARG A 380 14.97 -6.57 -17.09
CA ARG A 380 15.47 -5.75 -18.22
C ARG A 380 14.33 -5.37 -19.16
N ILE A 381 14.11 -4.07 -19.34
CA ILE A 381 13.06 -3.52 -20.20
C ILE A 381 13.68 -2.62 -21.25
N ARG A 382 13.55 -3.01 -22.53
CA ARG A 382 13.94 -2.19 -23.68
C ARG A 382 12.79 -1.27 -24.07
N PHE A 383 13.08 0.00 -24.26
CA PHE A 383 12.11 0.99 -24.73
C PHE A 383 12.09 1.06 -26.25
N LEU A 384 10.91 1.16 -26.85
CA LEU A 384 10.72 1.25 -28.31
C LEU A 384 10.22 2.64 -28.74
N GLU A 385 9.81 3.47 -27.79
CA GLU A 385 9.43 4.87 -27.97
C GLU A 385 10.08 5.75 -26.89
N THR A 386 10.13 7.06 -27.12
CA THR A 386 10.55 8.03 -26.11
C THR A 386 9.55 8.07 -24.96
N MET A 387 10.05 7.89 -23.74
CA MET A 387 9.26 7.85 -22.51
C MET A 387 10.06 8.37 -21.33
N THR A 388 9.37 8.90 -20.34
CA THR A 388 9.92 9.13 -19.01
C THR A 388 9.79 7.84 -18.21
N ALA A 389 10.89 7.30 -17.72
CA ALA A 389 10.91 6.17 -16.79
C ALA A 389 11.28 6.66 -15.39
N ASN A 390 10.65 6.07 -14.38
CA ASN A 390 10.89 6.38 -12.98
C ASN A 390 11.12 5.10 -12.20
N ILE A 391 12.08 5.16 -11.29
CA ILE A 391 12.24 4.16 -10.24
C ILE A 391 12.05 4.84 -8.89
N LEU A 392 11.20 4.24 -8.06
CA LEU A 392 11.02 4.58 -6.66
C LEU A 392 11.27 3.30 -5.86
N SER A 393 12.50 3.17 -5.35
CA SER A 393 12.97 1.97 -4.66
C SER A 393 13.85 2.30 -3.46
N SER A 394 13.98 1.35 -2.55
CA SER A 394 14.93 1.35 -1.43
C SER A 394 15.96 0.22 -1.56
N HIS A 395 16.85 0.10 -0.56
CA HIS A 395 17.87 -0.94 -0.45
C HIS A 395 18.85 -1.00 -1.63
N ARG A 396 19.27 0.17 -2.12
CA ARG A 396 20.45 0.33 -2.99
C ARG A 396 21.70 0.73 -2.20
N LEU A 397 21.53 1.21 -0.96
CA LEU A 397 22.63 1.58 -0.06
C LEU A 397 22.60 0.73 1.22
N ILE A 398 21.46 0.67 1.91
CA ILE A 398 21.31 -0.07 3.16
C ILE A 398 20.84 -1.50 2.85
N PRO A 399 21.63 -2.55 3.16
CA PRO A 399 21.24 -3.92 2.84
C PRO A 399 20.10 -4.42 3.76
N PRO A 400 19.24 -5.34 3.27
CA PRO A 400 18.33 -6.09 4.13
C PRO A 400 19.08 -6.85 5.22
N PHE A 401 18.76 -6.58 6.49
CA PHE A 401 19.52 -7.14 7.62
C PHE A 401 19.36 -8.66 7.74
N GLY A 402 20.44 -9.35 8.14
CA GLY A 402 20.37 -10.72 8.63
C GLY A 402 20.04 -10.77 10.13
N LEU A 403 19.55 -11.91 10.62
CA LEU A 403 19.10 -12.04 12.00
C LEU A 403 19.81 -13.20 12.73
N ASN A 404 20.06 -13.02 14.03
CA ASN A 404 20.65 -14.03 14.92
C ASN A 404 21.94 -14.68 14.40
N GLY A 405 22.81 -13.91 13.74
CA GLY A 405 24.08 -14.39 13.17
C GLY A 405 24.06 -14.59 11.66
N GLY A 406 22.89 -14.51 11.02
CA GLY A 406 22.79 -14.50 9.56
C GLY A 406 23.37 -13.25 8.93
N GLU A 407 23.92 -13.39 7.72
CA GLU A 407 24.44 -12.30 6.90
C GLU A 407 23.30 -11.52 6.24
N ALA A 408 23.56 -10.24 5.95
CA ALA A 408 22.65 -9.38 5.21
C ALA A 408 22.48 -9.84 3.74
N GLY A 409 21.33 -9.54 3.16
CA GLY A 409 21.10 -9.70 1.72
C GLY A 409 21.90 -8.68 0.91
N LEU A 410 22.21 -8.98 -0.35
CA LEU A 410 22.80 -7.99 -1.24
C LEU A 410 21.80 -6.87 -1.54
N VAL A 411 22.29 -5.63 -1.57
CA VAL A 411 21.56 -4.48 -2.11
C VAL A 411 21.20 -4.71 -3.58
N GLY A 412 20.15 -4.02 -4.02
CA GLY A 412 19.80 -3.91 -5.42
C GLY A 412 20.68 -2.91 -6.17
N SER A 413 20.45 -2.75 -7.47
CA SER A 413 21.04 -1.70 -8.30
C SER A 413 20.12 -1.35 -9.46
N ASN A 414 20.23 -0.11 -9.95
CA ASN A 414 19.46 0.41 -11.07
C ASN A 414 20.43 1.04 -12.08
N TRP A 415 20.30 0.74 -13.36
CA TRP A 415 21.08 1.42 -14.40
C TRP A 415 20.40 1.39 -15.75
N ILE A 416 20.86 2.24 -16.65
CA ILE A 416 20.42 2.28 -18.04
C ILE A 416 21.58 1.84 -18.92
N GLN A 417 21.30 0.88 -19.81
CA GLN A 417 22.14 0.60 -20.95
C GLN A 417 21.61 1.41 -22.13
N ARG A 418 22.30 2.52 -22.45
CA ARG A 418 21.94 3.41 -23.55
C ARG A 418 22.17 2.71 -24.89
N TYR A 419 21.37 3.05 -25.89
CA TYR A 419 21.53 2.51 -27.26
C TYR A 419 22.92 2.82 -27.86
N SER A 420 23.54 3.92 -27.44
CA SER A 420 24.93 4.28 -27.76
C SER A 420 25.99 3.28 -27.25
N GLY A 421 25.61 2.37 -26.35
CA GLY A 421 26.50 1.42 -25.68
C GLY A 421 27.06 1.90 -24.35
N THR A 422 26.68 3.10 -23.87
CA THR A 422 27.11 3.59 -22.55
C THR A 422 26.18 3.10 -21.45
N GLU A 423 26.74 2.86 -20.25
CA GLU A 423 25.95 2.55 -19.05
C GLU A 423 25.87 3.77 -18.13
N GLU A 424 24.69 4.01 -17.57
CA GLU A 424 24.39 5.10 -16.65
C GLU A 424 23.81 4.51 -15.37
N ASN A 425 24.58 4.53 -14.29
CA ASN A 425 24.11 4.08 -12.97
C ASN A 425 23.13 5.10 -12.38
N LEU A 426 22.09 4.60 -11.73
CA LEU A 426 21.06 5.39 -11.06
C LEU A 426 21.07 5.12 -9.56
N ASP A 427 20.62 6.09 -8.79
CA ASP A 427 20.42 5.96 -7.34
C ASP A 427 19.18 5.09 -7.02
N SER A 428 18.81 5.02 -5.73
CA SER A 428 17.60 4.32 -5.27
C SER A 428 16.32 4.87 -5.90
N THR A 429 16.29 6.17 -6.15
CA THR A 429 15.21 6.86 -6.83
C THR A 429 15.75 7.67 -8.00
N ALA A 430 15.08 7.61 -9.14
CA ALA A 430 15.49 8.37 -10.32
C ALA A 430 14.35 8.57 -11.31
N THR A 431 14.39 9.69 -12.02
CA THR A 431 13.59 9.97 -13.22
C THR A 431 14.53 10.12 -14.40
N VAL A 432 14.28 9.39 -15.49
CA VAL A 432 15.13 9.42 -16.68
C VAL A 432 14.33 9.40 -17.97
N GLU A 433 14.77 10.21 -18.92
CA GLU A 433 14.25 10.18 -20.29
C GLU A 433 14.90 9.02 -21.07
N MET A 434 14.06 8.09 -21.49
CA MET A 434 14.43 6.91 -22.25
C MET A 434 14.26 7.19 -23.75
N GLN A 435 15.23 6.73 -24.55
CA GLN A 435 15.15 6.76 -26.01
C GLN A 435 14.86 5.37 -26.58
N PRO A 436 14.29 5.26 -27.80
CA PRO A 436 14.17 3.99 -28.47
C PRO A 436 15.50 3.24 -28.54
N GLY A 437 15.52 2.01 -28.05
CA GLY A 437 16.70 1.16 -27.96
C GLY A 437 17.44 1.21 -26.62
N ASP A 438 17.13 2.15 -25.73
CA ASP A 438 17.64 2.13 -24.36
C ASP A 438 17.02 0.96 -23.56
N VAL A 439 17.77 0.42 -22.61
CA VAL A 439 17.31 -0.65 -21.71
C VAL A 439 17.42 -0.19 -20.26
N PHE A 440 16.30 -0.19 -19.54
CA PHE A 440 16.30 0.01 -18.09
C PHE A 440 16.52 -1.34 -17.41
N VAL A 441 17.49 -1.41 -16.51
CA VAL A 441 17.87 -2.62 -15.79
C VAL A 441 17.71 -2.42 -14.30
N ILE A 442 17.02 -3.36 -13.65
CA ILE A 442 16.76 -3.38 -12.22
C ILE A 442 17.23 -4.71 -11.67
N GLU A 443 18.18 -4.66 -10.75
CA GLU A 443 18.51 -5.76 -9.86
C GLU A 443 17.83 -5.50 -8.51
N THR A 444 16.92 -6.38 -8.11
CA THR A 444 16.26 -6.24 -6.81
C THR A 444 17.10 -6.84 -5.68
N PRO A 445 16.91 -6.37 -4.43
CA PRO A 445 17.65 -6.89 -3.29
C PRO A 445 17.30 -8.36 -3.00
N GLY A 446 18.24 -9.07 -2.38
CA GLY A 446 17.95 -10.36 -1.74
C GLY A 446 17.36 -10.18 -0.34
N GLY A 447 16.92 -11.27 0.30
CA GLY A 447 16.53 -11.27 1.71
C GLY A 447 17.73 -11.57 2.62
N GLY A 448 17.65 -11.14 3.88
CA GLY A 448 18.65 -11.48 4.90
C GLY A 448 18.59 -12.95 5.32
N GLY A 449 19.75 -13.49 5.73
CA GLY A 449 19.87 -14.84 6.28
C GLY A 449 19.55 -14.90 7.77
N PHE A 450 19.41 -16.13 8.29
CA PHE A 450 19.19 -16.40 9.71
C PHE A 450 20.15 -17.46 10.23
N GLY A 451 20.72 -17.20 11.42
CA GLY A 451 21.43 -18.18 12.24
C GLY A 451 22.89 -18.42 11.90
#